data_AF-Q82J39-F1
#
_entry.id   AF-Q82J39-F1
#
_cell.length_a   1.000
_cell.length_b   1.000
_cell.length_c   1.000
_cell.angle_alpha   90.00
_cell.angle_beta   90.00
_cell.angle_gamma   90.00
#
_symmetry.space_group_name_H-M   'P 1'
#
loop_
_entity.id
_entity.type
_entity.pdbx_description
1 polymer ?
#
loop_
_entity_poly.entity_id
_entity_poly.type
_entity_poly.pdbx_seq_one_letter_code
_entity_poly.pdbx_strand_id
1 'polypeptide(L)'
;MTSEPRAAGTLPPDETRAARKPTWRTEPHRRSKPRMPHARYDQRVRALVEVRGGPDDWEEAQRCFEEHGWPVRGFSTETGGEPPRGPALDPDPEARVYEIEVRLFGAAKACDRGAAHRVRKAMRGARLEAYVRFAEPVRRDREMFSHWRVVDSARHRARPPHSWRRTVSRLALRCGWYDAGGVVSGHPRQALRLARTHTPQIAGAGVRPLDGRWRGTVRYWPEEETEHRLFHAVSWSLLTAAALVFAAGRSGFAWWFWVTVAGLGAAGGVRAGARLAREGRRFGVVTVLLLMAFLTASGLGLVDGEGHGWTRRQILMTALVLGVMSGLWLLVRQWSWGEWVAWAVPLVATLALSSFLAAGSVLHALYADGLSLSPDDLEVPAVWQVLAAAKLLTLLSPLLVVPAWWGIARHRHHSYAAPGERLNVALNACFFLLMLGVVTLQALDSASTAVHRTTEAAERGDDPPSYFGVEPEWTCVEPAVPLTRLSGEGPHLSPKHPYLSFGVTAGTAILWDRTTHEPLKLQSSQIRLTPAESGTTRCTKPTTGAS
;
A
#
# COMPACT_ATOMS: atom_id res chain seq x y z
N MET A 1 -75.93 33.73 68.44
CA MET A 1 -76.90 34.75 68.01
C MET A 1 -76.33 35.48 66.81
N THR A 2 -77.15 35.71 65.77
CA THR A 2 -77.08 36.82 64.77
C THR A 2 -75.70 37.28 64.24
N SER A 3 -75.47 37.43 62.92
CA SER A 3 -76.43 37.48 61.80
C SER A 3 -75.72 37.36 60.46
N GLU A 4 -76.28 36.58 59.56
CA GLU A 4 -76.17 36.77 58.10
C GLU A 4 -77.09 37.94 57.68
N PRO A 5 -76.85 38.61 56.52
CA PRO A 5 -77.87 38.44 55.48
C PRO A 5 -77.39 38.52 54.01
N ARG A 6 -78.03 37.68 53.17
CA ARG A 6 -78.57 37.88 51.80
C ARG A 6 -77.66 38.56 50.74
N ALA A 7 -77.27 37.93 49.61
CA ALA A 7 -77.98 37.14 48.57
C ALA A 7 -78.60 37.95 47.41
N ALA A 8 -78.13 37.70 46.17
CA ALA A 8 -78.91 37.66 44.91
C ALA A 8 -78.02 37.37 43.68
N GLY A 9 -78.41 36.36 42.87
CA GLY A 9 -78.33 36.26 41.39
C GLY A 9 -76.97 36.37 40.66
N THR A 10 -76.62 35.58 39.64
CA THR A 10 -77.45 34.88 38.63
C THR A 10 -76.63 33.75 37.94
N LEU A 11 -77.28 32.72 37.40
CA LEU A 11 -76.73 31.59 36.61
C LEU A 11 -77.63 31.36 35.36
N PRO A 12 -77.24 30.53 34.37
CA PRO A 12 -75.90 30.20 33.85
C PRO A 12 -75.80 30.85 32.43
N PRO A 13 -75.61 30.22 31.23
CA PRO A 13 -75.09 28.89 30.82
C PRO A 13 -73.52 28.88 30.89
N ASP A 14 -72.69 28.08 30.19
CA ASP A 14 -72.86 27.10 29.12
C ASP A 14 -71.85 25.93 29.24
N GLU A 15 -72.25 24.75 28.77
CA GLU A 15 -71.41 23.55 28.81
C GLU A 15 -70.44 23.48 27.64
N THR A 16 -69.24 22.93 27.88
CA THR A 16 -68.47 21.98 27.03
C THR A 16 -66.97 22.29 26.94
N ARG A 17 -66.19 21.64 27.83
CA ARG A 17 -64.97 20.89 27.44
C ARG A 17 -64.40 20.14 28.64
N ALA A 18 -64.84 18.90 28.81
CA ALA A 18 -64.16 17.95 29.68
C ALA A 18 -62.75 17.65 29.13
N ALA A 19 -61.72 18.22 29.76
CA ALA A 19 -60.34 17.96 29.40
C ALA A 19 -59.97 16.50 29.71
N ARG A 20 -59.82 15.68 28.66
CA ARG A 20 -59.25 14.34 28.78
C ARG A 20 -57.82 14.46 29.33
N LYS A 21 -57.61 13.99 30.57
CA LYS A 21 -56.25 13.77 31.09
C LYS A 21 -55.51 12.82 30.13
N PRO A 22 -54.27 13.15 29.70
CA PRO A 22 -53.47 12.22 28.91
C PRO A 22 -53.09 11.04 29.81
N THR A 23 -53.58 9.85 29.47
CA THR A 23 -53.06 8.61 30.04
C THR A 23 -51.62 8.44 29.61
N TRP A 24 -50.71 8.40 30.58
CA TRP A 24 -49.29 8.09 30.36
C TRP A 24 -49.16 6.68 29.80
N ARG A 25 -49.17 6.57 28.47
CA ARG A 25 -48.90 5.34 27.74
C ARG A 25 -47.44 4.98 28.02
N THR A 26 -47.23 3.95 28.82
CA THR A 26 -45.91 3.35 29.04
C THR A 26 -45.33 2.92 27.69
N GLU A 27 -44.32 3.66 27.22
CA GLU A 27 -43.53 3.22 26.08
C GLU A 27 -42.82 1.91 26.47
N PRO A 28 -42.95 0.84 25.65
CA PRO A 28 -42.18 -0.37 25.91
C PRO A 28 -40.70 -0.02 25.78
N HIS A 29 -39.92 -0.30 26.82
CA HIS A 29 -38.47 -0.11 26.83
C HIS A 29 -37.85 -0.63 25.53
N ARG A 30 -37.51 0.29 24.62
CA ARG A 30 -36.56 -0.01 23.55
C ARG A 30 -35.24 -0.29 24.23
N ARG A 31 -34.98 -1.58 24.51
CA ARG A 31 -33.61 -2.06 24.75
C ARG A 31 -32.78 -1.57 23.58
N SER A 32 -31.96 -0.56 23.84
CA SER A 32 -30.94 -0.08 22.92
C SER A 32 -30.05 -1.29 22.63
N LYS A 33 -30.20 -1.89 21.44
CA LYS A 33 -29.26 -2.92 21.00
C LYS A 33 -27.86 -2.32 21.16
N PRO A 34 -26.93 -2.98 21.88
CA PRO A 34 -25.58 -2.47 22.01
C PRO A 34 -25.07 -2.20 20.61
N ARG A 35 -24.59 -0.97 20.40
CA ARG A 35 -24.15 -0.51 19.08
C ARG A 35 -22.82 -1.18 18.79
N MET A 36 -22.89 -2.45 18.36
CA MET A 36 -21.75 -3.30 18.03
C MET A 36 -20.73 -2.46 17.28
N PRO A 37 -19.48 -2.34 17.78
CA PRO A 37 -18.47 -1.54 17.10
C PRO A 37 -18.38 -2.03 15.66
N HIS A 38 -18.49 -1.10 14.71
CA HIS A 38 -18.50 -1.43 13.28
C HIS A 38 -17.10 -1.92 12.87
N ALA A 39 -16.84 -3.20 13.14
CA ALA A 39 -15.66 -3.90 12.66
C ALA A 39 -15.58 -3.70 11.15
N ARG A 40 -14.53 -3.02 10.71
CA ARG A 40 -14.25 -2.80 9.29
C ARG A 40 -14.08 -4.19 8.63
N TYR A 41 -14.63 -4.37 7.45
CA TYR A 41 -14.44 -5.59 6.66
C TYR A 41 -14.52 -5.25 5.17
N ASP A 42 -13.85 -6.07 4.35
CA ASP A 42 -13.89 -5.98 2.90
C ASP A 42 -14.85 -7.02 2.31
N GLN A 43 -14.91 -8.22 2.92
CA GLN A 43 -15.65 -9.38 2.44
C GLN A 43 -16.55 -9.96 3.54
N ARG A 44 -17.70 -10.52 3.13
CA ARG A 44 -18.63 -11.29 3.97
C ARG A 44 -18.79 -12.68 3.39
N VAL A 45 -18.69 -13.71 4.21
CA VAL A 45 -18.81 -15.11 3.79
C VAL A 45 -19.82 -15.80 4.69
N ARG A 46 -20.84 -16.43 4.09
CA ARG A 46 -21.81 -17.29 4.77
C ARG A 46 -21.15 -18.65 4.94
N ALA A 47 -20.95 -19.11 6.17
CA ALA A 47 -20.37 -20.42 6.45
C ALA A 47 -21.37 -21.31 7.19
N LEU A 48 -21.44 -22.58 6.80
CA LEU A 48 -22.14 -23.63 7.54
C LEU A 48 -21.10 -24.43 8.33
N VAL A 49 -21.26 -24.44 9.65
CA VAL A 49 -20.36 -25.08 10.61
C VAL A 49 -21.14 -26.12 11.39
N GLU A 50 -20.76 -27.38 11.23
CA GLU A 50 -21.23 -28.47 12.08
C GLU A 50 -20.33 -28.53 13.32
N VAL A 51 -20.93 -28.55 14.51
CA VAL A 51 -20.25 -28.69 15.81
C VAL A 51 -20.80 -29.94 16.48
N ARG A 52 -19.92 -30.84 16.89
CA ARG A 52 -20.23 -32.08 17.63
C ARG A 52 -19.86 -31.91 19.11
N GLY A 53 -20.27 -32.86 19.94
CA GLY A 53 -19.99 -32.84 21.39
C GLY A 53 -21.17 -32.40 22.27
N GLY A 54 -22.36 -32.18 21.70
CA GLY A 54 -23.57 -31.89 22.47
C GLY A 54 -23.66 -30.46 23.04
N PRO A 55 -24.59 -30.22 24.00
CA PRO A 55 -24.99 -28.86 24.40
C PRO A 55 -23.89 -27.92 24.90
N ASP A 56 -22.93 -28.43 25.68
CA ASP A 56 -21.87 -27.59 26.26
C ASP A 56 -20.93 -27.07 25.16
N ASP A 57 -20.52 -27.94 24.24
CA ASP A 57 -19.71 -27.60 23.06
C ASP A 57 -20.48 -26.67 22.09
N TRP A 58 -21.82 -26.79 22.02
CA TRP A 58 -22.69 -25.90 21.27
C TRP A 58 -22.74 -24.47 21.85
N GLU A 59 -22.75 -24.33 23.18
CA GLU A 59 -22.69 -23.03 23.85
C GLU A 59 -21.30 -22.40 23.73
N GLU A 60 -20.23 -23.19 23.89
CA GLU A 60 -18.84 -22.74 23.72
C GLU A 60 -18.57 -22.29 22.28
N ALA A 61 -19.06 -23.03 21.28
CA ALA A 61 -18.99 -22.63 19.87
C ALA A 61 -19.68 -21.28 19.63
N GLN A 62 -20.87 -21.06 20.21
CA GLN A 62 -21.58 -19.79 20.07
C GLN A 62 -20.81 -18.64 20.72
N ARG A 63 -20.28 -18.82 21.94
CA ARG A 63 -19.44 -17.82 22.61
C ARG A 63 -18.23 -17.45 21.75
N CYS A 64 -17.55 -18.45 21.19
CA CYS A 64 -16.43 -18.26 20.28
C CYS A 64 -16.82 -17.45 19.02
N PHE A 65 -18.00 -17.68 18.44
CA PHE A 65 -18.50 -16.88 17.30
C PHE A 65 -18.80 -15.43 17.69
N GLU A 66 -19.36 -15.20 18.88
CA GLU A 66 -19.68 -13.88 19.41
C GLU A 66 -18.41 -13.05 19.69
N GLU A 67 -17.40 -13.64 20.34
CA GLU A 67 -16.08 -13.04 20.57
C GLU A 67 -15.39 -12.60 19.26
N HIS A 68 -15.51 -13.42 18.22
CA HIS A 68 -14.96 -13.13 16.90
C HIS A 68 -15.81 -12.15 16.06
N GLY A 69 -16.98 -11.74 16.58
CA GLY A 69 -17.91 -10.83 15.91
C GLY A 69 -18.58 -11.44 14.66
N TRP A 70 -18.77 -12.76 14.64
CA TRP A 70 -19.43 -13.49 13.54
C TRP A 70 -20.89 -13.78 13.92
N PRO A 71 -21.86 -12.96 13.46
CA PRO A 71 -23.25 -13.16 13.87
C PRO A 71 -23.81 -14.47 13.31
N VAL A 72 -24.37 -15.28 14.21
CA VAL A 72 -25.19 -16.45 13.89
C VAL A 72 -26.49 -15.96 13.27
N ARG A 73 -26.84 -16.48 12.10
CA ARG A 73 -28.10 -16.16 11.39
C ARG A 73 -29.22 -17.16 11.68
N GLY A 74 -28.84 -18.39 12.00
CA GLY A 74 -29.72 -19.48 12.37
C GLY A 74 -28.91 -20.72 12.70
N PHE A 75 -29.57 -21.70 13.30
CA PHE A 75 -29.03 -23.03 13.57
C PHE A 75 -30.14 -24.06 13.31
N SER A 76 -29.75 -25.32 13.09
CA SER A 76 -30.73 -26.40 12.94
C SER A 76 -31.30 -26.80 14.31
N THR A 77 -32.52 -26.39 14.62
CA THR A 77 -33.34 -26.96 15.70
C THR A 77 -34.31 -27.98 15.17
N GLU A 78 -34.63 -29.00 15.97
CA GLU A 78 -35.57 -30.08 15.63
C GLU A 78 -37.05 -29.66 15.56
N THR A 79 -37.36 -28.36 15.65
CA THR A 79 -38.74 -27.87 15.77
C THR A 79 -39.09 -26.83 14.71
N GLY A 80 -39.70 -27.30 13.62
CA GLY A 80 -40.66 -26.54 12.80
C GLY A 80 -40.12 -25.45 11.84
N GLY A 81 -38.84 -25.09 11.89
CA GLY A 81 -38.21 -24.27 10.84
C GLY A 81 -37.66 -25.15 9.72
N GLU A 82 -37.84 -24.76 8.46
CA GLU A 82 -37.12 -25.38 7.33
C GLU A 82 -35.61 -25.26 7.61
N PRO A 83 -34.90 -26.38 7.83
CA PRO A 83 -33.55 -26.31 8.35
C PRO A 83 -32.61 -25.70 7.30
N PRO A 84 -31.49 -25.06 7.70
CA PRO A 84 -30.43 -24.68 6.75
C PRO A 84 -29.80 -25.91 6.06
N ARG A 85 -30.15 -27.12 6.50
CA ARG A 85 -29.91 -28.41 5.86
C ARG A 85 -30.74 -28.53 4.56
N GLY A 86 -30.07 -28.46 3.41
CA GLY A 86 -30.47 -29.32 2.29
C GLY A 86 -30.23 -30.80 2.66
N PRO A 87 -30.76 -31.77 1.91
CA PRO A 87 -30.72 -33.21 2.23
C PRO A 87 -29.32 -33.87 2.04
N ALA A 88 -28.24 -33.15 2.36
CA ALA A 88 -26.86 -33.49 1.97
C ALA A 88 -25.90 -33.76 3.16
N LEU A 89 -26.43 -33.79 4.39
CA LEU A 89 -25.68 -34.16 5.60
C LEU A 89 -26.54 -35.15 6.40
N ASP A 90 -25.92 -36.22 6.87
CA ASP A 90 -26.59 -37.23 7.69
C ASP A 90 -27.06 -36.62 9.03
N PRO A 91 -28.27 -36.93 9.50
CA PRO A 91 -28.77 -36.43 10.78
C PRO A 91 -28.07 -37.13 11.95
N ASP A 92 -27.25 -36.36 12.67
CA ASP A 92 -26.56 -36.77 13.88
C ASP A 92 -27.14 -35.99 15.08
N PRO A 93 -27.68 -36.65 16.12
CA PRO A 93 -28.29 -35.99 17.28
C PRO A 93 -27.28 -35.24 18.17
N GLU A 94 -25.99 -35.59 18.11
CA GLU A 94 -24.93 -34.93 18.87
C GLU A 94 -24.30 -33.74 18.10
N ALA A 95 -24.76 -33.50 16.86
CA ALA A 95 -24.25 -32.46 15.97
C ALA A 95 -25.25 -31.32 15.69
N ARG A 96 -24.83 -30.07 15.96
CA ARG A 96 -25.58 -28.86 15.62
C ARG A 96 -24.91 -28.11 14.48
N VAL A 97 -25.69 -27.76 13.44
CA VAL A 97 -25.20 -26.98 12.30
C VAL A 97 -25.61 -25.52 12.46
N TYR A 98 -24.61 -24.64 12.50
CA TYR A 98 -24.73 -23.19 12.60
C TYR A 98 -24.53 -22.53 11.23
N GLU A 99 -25.39 -21.56 10.90
CA GLU A 99 -25.13 -20.60 9.83
C GLU A 99 -24.53 -19.32 10.43
N ILE A 100 -23.27 -19.04 10.11
CA ILE A 100 -22.56 -17.85 10.58
C ILE A 100 -22.13 -16.94 9.43
N GLU A 101 -22.04 -15.64 9.70
CA GLU A 101 -21.48 -14.65 8.77
C GLU A 101 -20.05 -14.28 9.18
N VAL A 102 -19.07 -14.90 8.51
CA VAL A 102 -17.65 -14.59 8.72
C VAL A 102 -17.30 -13.29 7.99
N ARG A 103 -16.75 -12.32 8.73
CA ARG A 103 -16.29 -11.04 8.19
C ARG A 103 -14.77 -11.03 8.05
N LEU A 104 -14.30 -10.67 6.86
CA LEU A 104 -12.88 -10.74 6.49
C LEU A 104 -12.40 -9.41 5.89
N PHE A 105 -11.14 -9.09 6.13
CA PHE A 105 -10.37 -8.18 5.28
C PHE A 105 -9.65 -9.01 4.23
N GLY A 106 -9.54 -8.51 2.99
CA GLY A 106 -8.92 -9.27 1.90
C GLY A 106 -9.60 -9.14 0.55
N ALA A 107 -9.07 -9.89 -0.42
CA ALA A 107 -9.62 -10.03 -1.75
C ALA A 107 -10.87 -10.93 -1.74
N ALA A 108 -11.82 -10.68 -2.64
CA ALA A 108 -12.93 -11.61 -2.90
C ALA A 108 -12.46 -12.98 -3.43
N LYS A 109 -11.25 -13.06 -4.01
CA LYS A 109 -10.66 -14.33 -4.46
C LYS A 109 -10.18 -15.13 -3.25
N ALA A 110 -10.66 -16.38 -3.13
CA ALA A 110 -10.33 -17.33 -2.06
C ALA A 110 -10.80 -16.93 -0.64
N CYS A 111 -11.72 -15.96 -0.51
CA CYS A 111 -12.27 -15.58 0.80
C CYS A 111 -13.16 -16.68 1.43
N ASP A 112 -13.74 -17.56 0.62
CA ASP A 112 -14.37 -18.83 1.03
C ASP A 112 -13.40 -19.71 1.83
N ARG A 113 -12.19 -19.95 1.29
CA ARG A 113 -11.12 -20.71 1.95
C ARG A 113 -10.58 -19.97 3.16
N GLY A 114 -10.43 -18.66 3.06
CA GLY A 114 -10.02 -17.79 4.17
C GLY A 114 -10.99 -17.86 5.36
N ALA A 115 -12.30 -17.82 5.10
CA ALA A 115 -13.33 -17.95 6.12
C ALA A 115 -13.30 -19.35 6.75
N ALA A 116 -13.31 -20.40 5.92
CA ALA A 116 -13.28 -21.78 6.40
C ALA A 116 -12.04 -22.08 7.24
N HIS A 117 -10.86 -21.60 6.84
CA HIS A 117 -9.64 -21.74 7.64
C HIS A 117 -9.73 -20.94 8.95
N ARG A 118 -10.21 -19.69 8.93
CA ARG A 118 -10.32 -18.85 10.13
C ARG A 118 -11.28 -19.45 11.16
N VAL A 119 -12.42 -19.99 10.72
CA VAL A 119 -13.39 -20.70 11.57
C VAL A 119 -12.78 -21.97 12.14
N ARG A 120 -12.23 -22.87 11.31
CA ARG A 120 -11.54 -24.09 11.77
C ARG A 120 -10.46 -23.77 12.82
N LYS A 121 -9.74 -22.67 12.63
CA LYS A 121 -8.70 -22.23 13.56
C LYS A 121 -9.26 -21.76 14.90
N ALA A 122 -10.34 -20.98 14.91
CA ALA A 122 -11.01 -20.56 16.13
C ALA A 122 -11.53 -21.76 16.92
N MET A 123 -12.21 -22.69 16.24
CA MET A 123 -12.74 -23.92 16.85
C MET A 123 -11.63 -24.81 17.43
N ARG A 124 -10.51 -25.00 16.72
CA ARG A 124 -9.31 -25.68 17.27
C ARG A 124 -8.72 -24.97 18.48
N GLY A 125 -8.78 -23.64 18.52
CA GLY A 125 -8.35 -22.84 19.67
C GLY A 125 -9.20 -23.11 20.91
N ALA A 126 -10.52 -23.22 20.72
CA ALA A 126 -11.49 -23.62 21.73
C ALA A 126 -11.54 -25.15 22.01
N ARG A 127 -10.72 -25.96 21.29
CA ARG A 127 -10.68 -27.44 21.36
C ARG A 127 -11.96 -28.18 20.92
N LEU A 128 -12.83 -27.52 20.16
CA LEU A 128 -14.13 -28.08 19.72
C LEU A 128 -14.01 -28.94 18.45
N GLU A 129 -14.76 -30.05 18.38
CA GLU A 129 -14.91 -30.86 17.17
C GLU A 129 -15.88 -30.17 16.19
N ALA A 130 -15.33 -29.30 15.33
CA ALA A 130 -16.13 -28.52 14.38
C ALA A 130 -15.65 -28.59 12.93
N TYR A 131 -16.59 -28.81 12.01
CA TYR A 131 -16.37 -28.97 10.58
C TYR A 131 -17.07 -27.87 9.78
N VAL A 132 -16.29 -27.03 9.09
CA VAL A 132 -16.85 -26.12 8.07
C VAL A 132 -17.21 -26.92 6.83
N ARG A 133 -18.51 -27.18 6.65
CA ARG A 133 -19.08 -27.97 5.55
C ARG A 133 -19.26 -27.14 4.28
N PHE A 134 -19.62 -25.86 4.41
CA PHE A 134 -19.85 -24.96 3.29
C PHE A 134 -19.38 -23.54 3.61
N ALA A 135 -18.89 -22.82 2.60
CA ALA A 135 -18.52 -21.40 2.71
C ALA A 135 -18.79 -20.70 1.37
N GLU A 136 -19.67 -19.70 1.35
CA GLU A 136 -20.05 -18.95 0.15
C GLU A 136 -19.82 -17.44 0.34
N PRO A 137 -19.12 -16.75 -0.58
CA PRO A 137 -18.97 -15.31 -0.53
C PRO A 137 -20.29 -14.59 -0.81
N VAL A 138 -20.73 -13.77 0.14
CA VAL A 138 -21.92 -12.92 0.00
C VAL A 138 -21.59 -11.78 -0.96
N ARG A 139 -21.94 -11.95 -2.24
CA ARG A 139 -21.66 -10.96 -3.29
C ARG A 139 -22.38 -9.64 -3.03
N ARG A 140 -21.59 -8.60 -2.81
CA ARG A 140 -22.05 -7.21 -2.75
C ARG A 140 -22.48 -6.73 -4.15
N ASP A 141 -23.43 -5.80 -4.20
CA ASP A 141 -23.76 -4.98 -5.39
C ASP A 141 -23.93 -5.77 -6.71
N ARG A 142 -24.61 -6.93 -6.63
CA ARG A 142 -24.92 -7.83 -7.77
C ARG A 142 -25.69 -7.15 -8.91
N GLU A 143 -26.38 -6.04 -8.63
CA GLU A 143 -27.21 -5.31 -9.58
C GLU A 143 -26.84 -3.81 -9.61
N MET A 144 -25.87 -3.44 -10.46
CA MET A 144 -25.60 -2.04 -10.77
C MET A 144 -26.72 -1.47 -11.65
N PHE A 145 -27.67 -0.75 -11.05
CA PHE A 145 -28.68 -0.06 -11.84
C PHE A 145 -28.10 1.16 -12.59
N SER A 146 -28.68 1.46 -13.75
CA SER A 146 -28.38 2.70 -14.49
C SER A 146 -28.84 3.91 -13.67
N HIS A 147 -28.04 4.98 -13.71
CA HIS A 147 -28.34 6.24 -13.04
C HIS A 147 -29.10 7.17 -13.99
N TRP A 148 -30.14 7.81 -13.45
CA TRP A 148 -30.97 8.74 -14.18
C TRP A 148 -31.07 10.05 -13.41
N ARG A 149 -30.97 11.17 -14.11
CA ARG A 149 -31.26 12.49 -13.55
C ARG A 149 -32.75 12.78 -13.73
N VAL A 150 -33.36 13.37 -12.71
CA VAL A 150 -34.76 13.83 -12.83
C VAL A 150 -34.79 15.07 -13.72
N VAL A 151 -35.73 15.09 -14.65
CA VAL A 151 -35.94 16.20 -15.59
C VAL A 151 -37.38 16.67 -15.57
N ASP A 152 -37.58 17.97 -15.75
CA ASP A 152 -38.91 18.53 -15.97
C ASP A 152 -39.38 18.18 -17.39
N SER A 153 -40.28 17.18 -17.48
CA SER A 153 -40.79 16.74 -18.78
C SER A 153 -41.98 17.59 -19.27
N ALA A 154 -42.62 18.41 -18.43
CA ALA A 154 -43.62 19.38 -18.89
C ALA A 154 -42.96 20.53 -19.64
N ARG A 155 -41.89 21.13 -19.09
CA ARG A 155 -41.08 22.16 -19.75
C ARG A 155 -40.41 21.66 -21.05
N HIS A 156 -40.12 20.36 -21.14
CA HIS A 156 -39.69 19.72 -22.37
C HIS A 156 -40.83 19.52 -23.39
N ARG A 157 -42.04 19.16 -22.93
CA ARG A 157 -43.21 18.88 -23.80
C ARG A 157 -43.94 20.12 -24.32
N ALA A 158 -43.82 21.27 -23.65
CA ALA A 158 -44.48 22.53 -24.02
C ALA A 158 -43.98 23.19 -25.33
N ARG A 159 -43.31 22.46 -26.24
CA ARG A 159 -42.72 22.99 -27.49
C ARG A 159 -43.04 22.10 -28.71
N PRO A 160 -43.94 22.52 -29.62
CA PRO A 160 -44.28 21.81 -30.86
C PRO A 160 -43.48 22.34 -32.08
N PRO A 161 -43.73 21.86 -33.32
CA PRO A 161 -43.57 20.48 -33.74
C PRO A 161 -42.44 20.30 -34.79
N HIS A 162 -41.73 21.37 -35.18
CA HIS A 162 -40.76 21.40 -36.28
C HIS A 162 -39.53 20.50 -36.07
N SER A 163 -39.06 19.89 -37.16
CA SER A 163 -37.94 18.93 -37.20
C SER A 163 -36.65 19.46 -36.56
N TRP A 164 -36.18 20.66 -36.94
CA TRP A 164 -34.95 21.24 -36.38
C TRP A 164 -35.07 21.54 -34.87
N ARG A 165 -36.26 21.99 -34.40
CA ARG A 165 -36.51 22.23 -32.97
C ARG A 165 -36.48 20.93 -32.15
N ARG A 166 -36.79 19.76 -32.74
CA ARG A 166 -36.59 18.45 -32.11
C ARG A 166 -35.11 18.09 -31.94
N THR A 167 -34.24 18.50 -32.87
CA THR A 167 -32.79 18.31 -32.74
C THR A 167 -32.24 19.22 -31.64
N VAL A 168 -32.64 20.49 -31.61
CA VAL A 168 -32.26 21.45 -30.55
C VAL A 168 -32.78 21.00 -29.18
N SER A 169 -34.02 20.53 -29.04
CA SER A 169 -34.54 20.04 -27.75
C SER A 169 -33.83 18.77 -27.28
N ARG A 170 -33.49 17.85 -28.18
CA ARG A 170 -32.65 16.67 -27.87
C ARG A 170 -31.24 17.08 -27.42
N LEU A 171 -30.64 18.12 -28.02
CA LEU A 171 -29.34 18.63 -27.62
C LEU A 171 -29.42 19.32 -26.25
N ALA A 172 -30.38 20.23 -26.05
CA ALA A 172 -30.63 20.89 -24.76
C ALA A 172 -30.92 19.89 -23.62
N LEU A 173 -31.64 18.81 -23.92
CA LEU A 173 -31.83 17.69 -22.98
C LEU A 173 -30.50 16.99 -22.67
N ARG A 174 -29.64 16.70 -23.66
CA ARG A 174 -28.30 16.14 -23.42
C ARG A 174 -27.41 17.08 -22.60
N CYS A 175 -27.49 18.39 -22.85
CA CYS A 175 -26.77 19.45 -22.12
C CYS A 175 -27.38 19.77 -20.74
N GLY A 176 -28.45 19.09 -20.32
CA GLY A 176 -29.02 19.22 -18.98
C GLY A 176 -29.89 20.44 -18.73
N TRP A 177 -30.35 21.15 -19.76
CA TRP A 177 -31.16 22.38 -19.63
C TRP A 177 -32.56 22.17 -19.02
N TYR A 178 -32.97 20.91 -18.87
CA TYR A 178 -34.23 20.48 -18.23
C TYR A 178 -33.99 19.66 -16.96
N ASP A 179 -32.73 19.55 -16.50
CA ASP A 179 -32.38 18.86 -15.26
C ASP A 179 -32.99 19.63 -14.07
N ALA A 180 -33.71 18.92 -13.19
CA ALA A 180 -34.52 19.54 -12.14
C ALA A 180 -34.05 19.15 -10.71
N GLY A 181 -32.78 18.76 -10.59
CA GLY A 181 -32.19 18.24 -9.36
C GLY A 181 -32.49 16.75 -9.12
N GLY A 182 -31.65 16.09 -8.32
CA GLY A 182 -31.84 14.69 -7.94
C GLY A 182 -31.36 13.64 -8.96
N VAL A 183 -30.91 12.51 -8.42
CA VAL A 183 -30.49 11.32 -9.17
C VAL A 183 -31.25 10.12 -8.61
N VAL A 184 -31.80 9.30 -9.49
CA VAL A 184 -32.49 8.05 -9.16
C VAL A 184 -31.82 6.88 -9.88
N SER A 185 -31.69 5.75 -9.20
CA SER A 185 -31.17 4.51 -9.77
C SER A 185 -32.31 3.50 -9.96
N GLY A 186 -32.24 2.71 -11.04
CA GLY A 186 -33.18 1.62 -11.29
C GLY A 186 -33.36 1.29 -12.77
N HIS A 187 -34.20 0.30 -13.05
CA HIS A 187 -34.74 0.11 -14.41
C HIS A 187 -35.56 1.33 -14.86
N PRO A 188 -35.69 1.64 -16.16
CA PRO A 188 -36.34 2.87 -16.64
C PRO A 188 -37.73 3.16 -16.04
N ARG A 189 -38.58 2.12 -15.90
CA ARG A 189 -39.91 2.23 -15.28
C ARG A 189 -39.90 2.39 -13.75
N GLN A 190 -38.83 1.95 -13.08
CA GLN A 190 -38.64 2.10 -11.64
C GLN A 190 -38.06 3.47 -11.33
N ALA A 191 -37.02 3.89 -12.05
CA ALA A 191 -36.44 5.23 -12.02
C ALA A 191 -37.53 6.31 -12.24
N LEU A 192 -38.37 6.15 -13.27
CA LEU A 192 -39.48 7.07 -13.51
C LEU A 192 -40.54 7.08 -12.39
N ARG A 193 -40.80 5.94 -11.74
CA ARG A 193 -41.71 5.88 -10.58
C ARG A 193 -41.10 6.58 -9.36
N LEU A 194 -39.82 6.34 -9.07
CA LEU A 194 -39.07 6.98 -7.99
C LEU A 194 -38.99 8.51 -8.18
N ALA A 195 -38.68 8.97 -9.39
CA ALA A 195 -38.65 10.38 -9.73
C ALA A 195 -40.01 11.08 -9.55
N ARG A 196 -41.12 10.37 -9.78
CA ARG A 196 -42.47 10.90 -9.58
C ARG A 196 -42.92 10.90 -8.12
N THR A 197 -42.54 9.89 -7.34
CA THR A 197 -42.88 9.86 -5.90
C THR A 197 -42.04 10.82 -5.07
N HIS A 198 -40.76 11.03 -5.42
CA HIS A 198 -39.83 11.85 -4.63
C HIS A 198 -39.67 13.27 -5.18
N THR A 199 -40.38 13.64 -6.25
CA THR A 199 -40.36 15.03 -6.77
C THR A 199 -41.76 15.50 -7.18
N PRO A 200 -42.73 15.51 -6.24
CA PRO A 200 -44.14 15.83 -6.52
C PRO A 200 -44.38 17.28 -6.94
N GLN A 201 -43.43 18.19 -6.64
CA GLN A 201 -43.51 19.61 -7.00
C GLN A 201 -43.30 19.86 -8.51
N ILE A 202 -42.77 18.89 -9.26
CA ILE A 202 -42.58 19.02 -10.71
C ILE A 202 -43.77 18.40 -11.45
N ALA A 203 -44.55 19.26 -12.10
CA ALA A 203 -45.57 18.84 -13.05
C ALA A 203 -44.94 17.95 -14.14
N GLY A 204 -45.21 16.65 -14.10
CA GLY A 204 -44.67 15.72 -15.07
C GLY A 204 -43.16 15.45 -14.93
N ALA A 205 -42.69 15.05 -13.74
CA ALA A 205 -41.34 14.51 -13.57
C ALA A 205 -41.03 13.38 -14.58
N GLY A 206 -39.92 13.52 -15.29
CA GLY A 206 -39.33 12.55 -16.20
C GLY A 206 -37.92 12.15 -15.77
N VAL A 207 -37.30 11.23 -16.52
CA VAL A 207 -35.94 10.77 -16.26
C VAL A 207 -35.07 10.82 -17.52
N ARG A 208 -33.84 11.29 -17.36
CA ARG A 208 -32.80 11.31 -18.39
C ARG A 208 -31.64 10.41 -17.97
N PRO A 209 -31.15 9.50 -18.83
CA PRO A 209 -30.02 8.65 -18.48
C PRO A 209 -28.75 9.50 -18.31
N LEU A 210 -28.04 9.28 -17.20
CA LEU A 210 -26.72 9.88 -16.94
C LEU A 210 -25.60 9.03 -17.53
N ASP A 211 -25.78 7.71 -17.51
CA ASP A 211 -24.86 6.75 -18.09
C ASP A 211 -25.44 6.14 -19.38
N GLY A 212 -24.57 5.57 -20.21
CA GLY A 212 -25.01 4.80 -21.38
C GLY A 212 -25.57 3.42 -21.05
N ARG A 213 -25.54 3.01 -19.76
CA ARG A 213 -25.69 1.60 -19.33
C ARG A 213 -27.10 1.06 -19.58
N TRP A 214 -28.11 1.92 -19.64
CA TRP A 214 -29.52 1.54 -19.91
C TRP A 214 -29.79 0.94 -21.30
N ARG A 215 -28.90 1.13 -22.28
CA ARG A 215 -29.11 0.63 -23.66
C ARG A 215 -28.78 -0.84 -23.83
N GLY A 216 -28.01 -1.42 -22.92
CA GLY A 216 -27.46 -2.74 -23.10
C GLY A 216 -28.40 -3.88 -22.70
N THR A 217 -28.43 -4.93 -23.51
CA THR A 217 -29.37 -6.06 -23.39
C THR A 217 -29.07 -7.07 -22.27
N VAL A 218 -27.81 -7.17 -21.81
CA VAL A 218 -27.38 -8.13 -20.80
C VAL A 218 -27.51 -7.54 -19.38
N ARG A 219 -27.77 -8.37 -18.35
CA ARG A 219 -27.65 -7.97 -16.93
C ARG A 219 -26.28 -7.35 -16.65
N TYR A 220 -26.25 -6.37 -15.74
CA TYR A 220 -25.08 -5.54 -15.47
C TYR A 220 -23.91 -6.34 -14.85
N TRP A 221 -22.67 -5.94 -15.14
CA TRP A 221 -21.50 -6.43 -14.40
C TRP A 221 -21.37 -5.64 -13.09
N PRO A 222 -20.86 -6.23 -12.00
CA PRO A 222 -20.40 -5.47 -10.83
C PRO A 222 -19.28 -4.48 -11.21
N GLU A 223 -19.15 -3.40 -10.44
CA GLU A 223 -18.15 -2.36 -10.69
C GLU A 223 -16.73 -2.93 -10.57
N GLU A 224 -16.51 -3.72 -9.51
CA GLU A 224 -15.28 -4.50 -9.26
C GLU A 224 -14.86 -5.38 -10.46
N GLU A 225 -15.81 -5.98 -11.19
CA GLU A 225 -15.51 -6.82 -12.35
C GLU A 225 -15.09 -5.97 -13.57
N THR A 226 -15.56 -4.74 -13.66
CA THR A 226 -15.14 -3.78 -14.69
C THR A 226 -13.73 -3.26 -14.41
N GLU A 227 -13.46 -2.87 -13.16
CA GLU A 227 -12.13 -2.49 -12.68
C GLU A 227 -11.14 -3.64 -12.85
N HIS A 228 -11.51 -4.87 -12.49
CA HIS A 228 -10.66 -6.05 -12.63
C HIS A 228 -10.30 -6.31 -14.09
N ARG A 229 -11.24 -6.14 -15.04
CA ARG A 229 -10.96 -6.28 -16.48
C ARG A 229 -10.07 -5.19 -17.03
N LEU A 230 -10.28 -3.95 -16.60
CA LEU A 230 -9.41 -2.84 -16.99
C LEU A 230 -7.99 -3.06 -16.45
N PHE A 231 -7.86 -3.46 -15.18
CA PHE A 231 -6.59 -3.83 -14.57
C PHE A 231 -5.90 -4.98 -15.30
N HIS A 232 -6.61 -6.03 -15.70
CA HIS A 232 -6.05 -7.11 -16.53
C HIS A 232 -5.59 -6.59 -17.89
N ALA A 233 -6.39 -5.78 -18.57
CA ALA A 233 -6.03 -5.23 -19.88
C ALA A 233 -4.76 -4.35 -19.81
N VAL A 234 -4.66 -3.47 -18.81
CA VAL A 234 -3.47 -2.65 -18.55
C VAL A 234 -2.27 -3.54 -18.17
N SER A 235 -2.45 -4.51 -17.28
CA SER A 235 -1.38 -5.42 -16.83
C SER A 235 -0.79 -6.25 -17.96
N TRP A 236 -1.64 -6.82 -18.84
CA TRP A 236 -1.18 -7.53 -20.04
C TRP A 236 -0.48 -6.62 -21.04
N SER A 237 -0.92 -5.36 -21.15
CA SER A 237 -0.29 -4.36 -22.03
C SER A 237 1.10 -3.97 -21.52
N LEU A 238 1.24 -3.71 -20.22
CA LEU A 238 2.52 -3.43 -19.56
C LEU A 238 3.47 -4.63 -19.63
N LEU A 239 2.99 -5.85 -19.42
CA LEU A 239 3.82 -7.06 -19.56
C LEU A 239 4.36 -7.22 -20.98
N THR A 240 3.53 -6.93 -22.00
CA THR A 240 3.94 -7.02 -23.41
C THR A 240 5.02 -5.98 -23.72
N ALA A 241 4.81 -4.72 -23.35
CA ALA A 241 5.78 -3.64 -23.55
C ALA A 241 7.10 -3.92 -22.82
N ALA A 242 7.03 -4.34 -21.55
CA ALA A 242 8.21 -4.70 -20.76
C ALA A 242 8.98 -5.87 -21.40
N ALA A 243 8.30 -6.96 -21.77
CA ALA A 243 8.94 -8.11 -22.40
C ALA A 243 9.67 -7.74 -23.70
N LEU A 244 9.12 -6.83 -24.51
CA LEU A 244 9.79 -6.33 -25.72
C LEU A 244 11.04 -5.48 -25.40
N VAL A 245 11.00 -4.64 -24.37
CA VAL A 245 12.20 -3.91 -23.87
C VAL A 245 13.27 -4.87 -23.31
N PHE A 246 12.87 -5.99 -22.73
CA PHE A 246 13.80 -7.05 -22.30
C PHE A 246 14.38 -7.86 -23.46
N ALA A 247 13.61 -8.07 -24.54
CA ALA A 247 14.08 -8.72 -25.77
C ALA A 247 15.01 -7.82 -26.62
N ALA A 248 14.78 -6.51 -26.63
CA ALA A 248 15.60 -5.55 -27.38
C ALA A 248 17.08 -5.67 -26.99
N GLY A 249 17.98 -5.83 -27.97
CA GLY A 249 19.42 -6.01 -27.73
C GLY A 249 19.79 -7.32 -27.01
N ARG A 250 18.97 -8.37 -27.12
CA ARG A 250 19.31 -9.76 -26.73
C ARG A 250 19.33 -10.67 -27.95
N SER A 251 20.06 -11.77 -27.85
CA SER A 251 20.14 -12.84 -28.86
C SER A 251 19.92 -14.22 -28.21
N GLY A 252 19.79 -15.26 -29.03
CA GLY A 252 19.69 -16.65 -28.57
C GLY A 252 18.45 -16.93 -27.72
N PHE A 253 18.60 -17.82 -26.72
CA PHE A 253 17.49 -18.27 -25.86
C PHE A 253 16.79 -17.13 -25.12
N ALA A 254 17.54 -16.14 -24.61
CA ALA A 254 16.97 -15.03 -23.87
C ALA A 254 16.01 -14.18 -24.73
N TRP A 255 16.33 -13.98 -26.01
CA TRP A 255 15.44 -13.30 -26.96
C TRP A 255 14.15 -14.09 -27.18
N TRP A 256 14.26 -15.40 -27.49
CA TRP A 256 13.09 -16.27 -27.70
C TRP A 256 12.18 -16.34 -26.47
N PHE A 257 12.75 -16.40 -25.27
CA PHE A 257 11.99 -16.38 -24.01
C PHE A 257 11.15 -15.10 -23.90
N TRP A 258 11.77 -13.93 -24.05
CA TRP A 258 11.07 -12.65 -23.90
C TRP A 258 10.06 -12.38 -25.04
N VAL A 259 10.36 -12.77 -26.28
CA VAL A 259 9.38 -12.73 -27.39
C VAL A 259 8.19 -13.65 -27.12
N THR A 260 8.41 -14.83 -26.54
CA THR A 260 7.31 -15.73 -26.13
C THR A 260 6.46 -15.11 -25.02
N VAL A 261 7.08 -14.48 -24.01
CA VAL A 261 6.36 -13.74 -22.96
C VAL A 261 5.57 -12.57 -23.54
N ALA A 262 6.13 -11.83 -24.50
CA ALA A 262 5.42 -10.76 -25.21
C ALA A 262 4.23 -11.30 -26.02
N GLY A 263 4.37 -12.44 -26.71
CA GLY A 263 3.28 -13.09 -27.45
C GLY A 263 2.14 -13.56 -26.53
N LEU A 264 2.48 -14.18 -25.39
CA LEU A 264 1.50 -14.52 -24.34
C LEU A 264 0.83 -13.26 -23.76
N GLY A 265 1.60 -12.18 -23.59
CA GLY A 265 1.11 -10.87 -23.17
C GLY A 265 0.07 -10.28 -24.13
N ALA A 266 0.40 -10.25 -25.42
CA ALA A 266 -0.47 -9.79 -26.49
C ALA A 266 -1.76 -10.63 -26.56
N ALA A 267 -1.65 -11.96 -26.53
CA ALA A 267 -2.81 -12.86 -26.51
C ALA A 267 -3.69 -12.66 -25.26
N GLY A 268 -3.08 -12.48 -24.09
CA GLY A 268 -3.76 -12.16 -22.83
C GLY A 268 -4.51 -10.83 -22.89
N GLY A 269 -3.88 -9.79 -23.43
CA GLY A 269 -4.49 -8.47 -23.59
C GLY A 269 -5.59 -8.44 -24.65
N VAL A 270 -5.43 -9.12 -25.79
CA VAL A 270 -6.52 -9.28 -26.77
C VAL A 270 -7.72 -10.02 -26.14
N ARG A 271 -7.48 -11.06 -25.33
CA ARG A 271 -8.53 -11.75 -24.56
C ARG A 271 -9.18 -10.84 -23.50
N ALA A 272 -8.42 -9.95 -22.86
CA ALA A 272 -8.93 -8.97 -21.91
C ALA A 272 -9.76 -7.87 -22.60
N GLY A 273 -9.25 -7.25 -23.67
CA GLY A 273 -9.94 -6.25 -24.48
C GLY A 273 -11.22 -6.79 -25.11
N ALA A 274 -11.21 -8.05 -25.57
CA ALA A 274 -12.41 -8.74 -26.03
C ALA A 274 -13.51 -8.93 -24.96
N ARG A 275 -13.15 -8.83 -23.67
CA ARG A 275 -14.05 -8.88 -22.51
C ARG A 275 -14.37 -7.51 -21.90
N LEU A 276 -13.61 -6.47 -22.29
CA LEU A 276 -13.71 -5.11 -21.76
C LEU A 276 -14.94 -4.37 -22.34
N ALA A 277 -15.12 -4.41 -23.66
CA ALA A 277 -16.21 -3.71 -24.34
C ALA A 277 -17.38 -4.64 -24.67
N ARG A 278 -18.50 -4.48 -23.94
CA ARG A 278 -19.67 -5.37 -24.05
C ARG A 278 -20.42 -5.31 -25.38
N GLU A 279 -20.51 -4.12 -25.98
CA GLU A 279 -21.24 -3.88 -27.24
C GLU A 279 -20.30 -3.71 -28.45
N GLY A 280 -19.03 -4.09 -28.29
CA GLY A 280 -18.03 -3.97 -29.34
C GLY A 280 -16.75 -4.68 -29.00
N ARG A 281 -16.73 -6.03 -29.11
CA ARG A 281 -15.50 -6.84 -28.95
C ARG A 281 -14.33 -6.26 -29.77
N ARG A 282 -14.62 -5.79 -31.00
CA ARG A 282 -13.65 -5.11 -31.86
C ARG A 282 -13.12 -3.82 -31.23
N PHE A 283 -14.00 -2.95 -30.72
CA PHE A 283 -13.59 -1.71 -30.04
C PHE A 283 -12.69 -2.01 -28.84
N GLY A 284 -13.09 -2.91 -27.94
CA GLY A 284 -12.28 -3.26 -26.77
C GLY A 284 -10.92 -3.89 -27.12
N VAL A 285 -10.85 -4.72 -28.16
CA VAL A 285 -9.57 -5.23 -28.69
C VAL A 285 -8.72 -4.10 -29.28
N VAL A 286 -9.30 -3.22 -30.11
CA VAL A 286 -8.60 -2.08 -30.70
C VAL A 286 -8.06 -1.13 -29.63
N THR A 287 -8.84 -0.79 -28.60
CA THR A 287 -8.38 0.04 -27.48
C THR A 287 -7.18 -0.59 -26.75
N VAL A 288 -7.19 -1.91 -26.51
CA VAL A 288 -6.05 -2.58 -25.87
C VAL A 288 -4.84 -2.70 -26.79
N LEU A 289 -5.04 -2.94 -28.09
CA LEU A 289 -3.93 -2.94 -29.07
C LEU A 289 -3.30 -1.55 -29.23
N LEU A 290 -4.10 -0.47 -29.22
CA LEU A 290 -3.59 0.90 -29.21
C LEU A 290 -2.81 1.22 -27.92
N LEU A 291 -3.32 0.78 -26.76
CA LEU A 291 -2.60 0.92 -25.48
C LEU A 291 -1.29 0.13 -25.47
N MET A 292 -1.28 -1.11 -26.00
CA MET A 292 -0.08 -1.93 -26.17
C MET A 292 0.95 -1.26 -27.10
N ALA A 293 0.50 -0.76 -28.26
CA ALA A 293 1.35 -0.07 -29.21
C ALA A 293 1.96 1.19 -28.60
N PHE A 294 1.16 2.01 -27.91
CA PHE A 294 1.62 3.21 -27.21
C PHE A 294 2.67 2.87 -26.13
N LEU A 295 2.36 1.95 -25.20
CA LEU A 295 3.28 1.56 -24.13
C LEU A 295 4.58 0.93 -24.66
N THR A 296 4.50 0.16 -25.75
CA THR A 296 5.67 -0.43 -26.41
C THR A 296 6.52 0.64 -27.09
N ALA A 297 5.89 1.59 -27.80
CA ALA A 297 6.57 2.69 -28.46
C ALA A 297 7.28 3.61 -27.42
N SER A 298 6.61 3.97 -26.32
CA SER A 298 7.23 4.69 -25.21
C SER A 298 8.36 3.88 -24.57
N GLY A 299 8.15 2.59 -24.31
CA GLY A 299 9.18 1.72 -23.73
C GLY A 299 10.43 1.57 -24.58
N LEU A 300 10.30 1.61 -25.92
CA LEU A 300 11.41 1.56 -26.86
C LEU A 300 11.98 2.94 -27.23
N GLY A 301 11.46 4.04 -26.67
CA GLY A 301 11.94 5.40 -26.96
C GLY A 301 11.44 6.01 -28.27
N LEU A 302 10.47 5.38 -28.95
CA LEU A 302 9.92 5.83 -30.24
C LEU A 302 8.94 7.01 -30.14
N VAL A 303 8.59 7.42 -28.92
CA VAL A 303 7.63 8.52 -28.64
C VAL A 303 8.34 9.77 -28.13
N ASP A 304 9.55 9.63 -27.59
CA ASP A 304 10.32 10.74 -27.06
C ASP A 304 11.28 11.30 -28.11
N GLY A 305 11.38 12.63 -28.21
CA GLY A 305 12.20 13.30 -29.22
C GLY A 305 13.71 13.03 -29.06
N GLU A 306 14.13 12.64 -27.87
CA GLU A 306 15.52 12.29 -27.54
C GLU A 306 15.83 10.79 -27.71
N GLY A 307 14.85 9.94 -28.02
CA GLY A 307 15.04 8.49 -28.16
C GLY A 307 15.23 7.72 -26.85
N HIS A 308 15.09 8.37 -25.69
CA HIS A 308 15.29 7.78 -24.36
C HIS A 308 14.15 6.82 -23.97
N GLY A 309 14.27 5.55 -24.38
CA GLY A 309 13.38 4.47 -23.96
C GLY A 309 13.52 4.05 -22.49
N TRP A 310 12.60 3.22 -22.02
CA TRP A 310 12.65 2.66 -20.66
C TRP A 310 13.84 1.72 -20.50
N THR A 311 14.70 1.99 -19.52
CA THR A 311 15.75 1.04 -19.15
C THR A 311 15.16 -0.17 -18.43
N ARG A 312 15.75 -1.36 -18.65
CA ARG A 312 15.36 -2.60 -17.95
C ARG A 312 15.43 -2.45 -16.42
N ARG A 313 16.38 -1.63 -15.92
CA ARG A 313 16.53 -1.30 -14.49
C ARG A 313 15.36 -0.46 -13.97
N GLN A 314 14.92 0.56 -14.70
CA GLN A 314 13.72 1.35 -14.33
C GLN A 314 12.49 0.45 -14.26
N ILE A 315 12.24 -0.40 -15.26
CA ILE A 315 11.08 -1.32 -15.25
C ILE A 315 11.06 -2.21 -14.01
N LEU A 316 12.21 -2.84 -13.66
CA LEU A 316 12.31 -3.70 -12.48
C LEU A 316 12.13 -2.90 -11.17
N MET A 317 12.77 -1.73 -11.05
CA MET A 317 12.65 -0.90 -9.86
C MET A 317 11.23 -0.35 -9.68
N THR A 318 10.56 0.11 -10.75
CA THR A 318 9.17 0.57 -10.68
C THR A 318 8.23 -0.57 -10.32
N ALA A 319 8.40 -1.77 -10.89
CA ALA A 319 7.61 -2.95 -10.52
C ALA A 319 7.83 -3.36 -9.04
N LEU A 320 9.08 -3.32 -8.58
CA LEU A 320 9.45 -3.60 -7.19
C LEU A 320 8.81 -2.59 -6.23
N VAL A 321 8.98 -1.28 -6.49
CA VAL A 321 8.41 -0.20 -5.67
C VAL A 321 6.89 -0.27 -5.64
N LEU A 322 6.22 -0.47 -6.77
CA LEU A 322 4.76 -0.63 -6.82
C LEU A 322 4.30 -1.88 -6.05
N GLY A 323 5.03 -2.99 -6.15
CA GLY A 323 4.76 -4.22 -5.40
C GLY A 323 4.92 -4.03 -3.89
N VAL A 324 6.02 -3.41 -3.48
CA VAL A 324 6.31 -3.08 -2.07
C VAL A 324 5.26 -2.14 -1.50
N MET A 325 5.00 -1.01 -2.15
CA MET A 325 4.00 -0.02 -1.72
C MET A 325 2.60 -0.62 -1.63
N SER A 326 2.19 -1.42 -2.63
CA SER A 326 0.89 -2.11 -2.61
C SER A 326 0.80 -3.12 -1.47
N GLY A 327 1.85 -3.92 -1.24
CA GLY A 327 1.88 -4.92 -0.18
C GLY A 327 1.89 -4.31 1.22
N LEU A 328 2.68 -3.26 1.44
CA LEU A 328 2.69 -2.50 2.70
C LEU A 328 1.34 -1.83 2.96
N TRP A 329 0.74 -1.19 1.95
CA TRP A 329 -0.60 -0.59 2.09
C TRP A 329 -1.67 -1.64 2.42
N LEU A 330 -1.62 -2.81 1.77
CA LEU A 330 -2.50 -3.94 2.08
C LEU A 330 -2.30 -4.46 3.51
N LEU A 331 -1.05 -4.50 4.00
CA LEU A 331 -0.73 -4.91 5.37
C LEU A 331 -1.28 -3.90 6.40
N VAL A 332 -1.00 -2.61 6.20
CA VAL A 332 -1.47 -1.52 7.07
C VAL A 332 -3.00 -1.43 7.11
N ARG A 333 -3.68 -1.57 5.96
CA ARG A 333 -5.15 -1.59 5.88
C ARG A 333 -5.80 -2.69 6.73
N GLN A 334 -5.11 -3.81 6.93
CA GLN A 334 -5.58 -4.97 7.70
C GLN A 334 -5.20 -4.93 9.18
N TRP A 335 -4.49 -3.88 9.61
CA TRP A 335 -4.10 -3.68 10.99
C TRP A 335 -5.21 -2.90 11.71
N SER A 336 -5.78 -3.48 12.77
CA SER A 336 -6.76 -2.81 13.62
C SER A 336 -6.07 -1.78 14.52
N TRP A 337 -5.95 -0.56 14.00
CA TRP A 337 -5.28 0.61 14.59
C TRP A 337 -6.05 1.25 15.77
N GLY A 338 -6.60 0.44 16.67
CA GLY A 338 -7.50 0.89 17.75
C GLY A 338 -6.83 1.68 18.88
N GLU A 339 -5.74 1.14 19.44
CA GLU A 339 -5.15 1.65 20.70
C GLU A 339 -3.64 1.92 20.58
N TRP A 340 -2.90 1.07 19.86
CA TRP A 340 -1.45 1.10 19.79
C TRP A 340 -0.87 2.34 19.06
N VAL A 341 -1.68 2.99 18.22
CA VAL A 341 -1.26 4.07 17.32
C VAL A 341 -0.71 5.30 18.03
N ALA A 342 -1.43 5.75 19.05
CA ALA A 342 -1.20 7.05 19.69
C ALA A 342 0.17 7.13 20.37
N TRP A 343 0.74 5.98 20.75
CA TRP A 343 2.07 5.90 21.37
C TRP A 343 3.11 5.22 20.47
N ALA A 344 2.73 4.21 19.67
CA ALA A 344 3.71 3.49 18.84
C ALA A 344 4.20 4.33 17.65
N VAL A 345 3.37 5.22 17.09
CA VAL A 345 3.82 6.09 15.98
C VAL A 345 4.91 7.08 16.44
N PRO A 346 4.75 7.85 17.54
CA PRO A 346 5.85 8.64 18.09
C PRO A 346 7.11 7.84 18.40
N LEU A 347 6.96 6.66 19.03
CA LEU A 347 8.08 5.83 19.46
C LEU A 347 8.83 5.18 18.28
N VAL A 348 8.12 4.76 17.23
CA VAL A 348 8.74 4.30 15.97
C VAL A 348 9.37 5.46 15.22
N ALA A 349 8.78 6.67 15.24
CA ALA A 349 9.35 7.84 14.59
C ALA A 349 10.66 8.31 15.26
N THR A 350 10.73 8.33 16.59
CA THR A 350 11.97 8.64 17.31
C THR A 350 13.03 7.56 17.10
N LEU A 351 12.68 6.27 17.24
CA LEU A 351 13.60 5.18 16.92
C LEU A 351 14.09 5.24 15.48
N ALA A 352 13.22 5.46 14.50
CA ALA A 352 13.59 5.56 13.10
C ALA A 352 14.53 6.75 12.85
N LEU A 353 14.28 7.92 13.46
CA LEU A 353 15.16 9.08 13.32
C LEU A 353 16.53 8.85 13.97
N SER A 354 16.57 8.32 15.20
CA SER A 354 17.83 7.97 15.88
C SER A 354 18.61 6.90 15.12
N SER A 355 17.94 5.84 14.64
CA SER A 355 18.55 4.81 13.81
C SER A 355 19.01 5.33 12.45
N PHE A 356 18.32 6.32 11.86
CA PHE A 356 18.72 6.93 10.58
C PHE A 356 19.98 7.80 10.73
N LEU A 357 20.08 8.57 11.82
CA LEU A 357 21.30 9.33 12.14
C LEU A 357 22.48 8.40 12.41
N ALA A 358 22.29 7.35 13.23
CA ALA A 358 23.31 6.34 13.47
C ALA A 358 23.69 5.54 12.20
N ALA A 359 22.73 5.26 11.31
CA ALA A 359 22.98 4.60 10.03
C ALA A 359 23.89 5.42 9.10
N GLY A 360 23.84 6.77 9.19
CA GLY A 360 24.71 7.65 8.43
C GLY A 360 26.19 7.53 8.78
N SER A 361 26.51 7.33 10.07
CA SER A 361 27.90 7.15 10.49
C SER A 361 28.46 5.76 10.18
N VAL A 362 27.63 4.70 10.18
CA VAL A 362 28.08 3.32 9.85
C VAL A 362 28.80 3.25 8.51
N LEU A 363 28.31 3.91 7.46
CA LEU A 363 28.94 3.84 6.14
C LEU A 363 30.30 4.55 6.09
N HIS A 364 30.48 5.60 6.90
CA HIS A 364 31.77 6.30 7.05
C HIS A 364 32.73 5.51 7.94
N ALA A 365 32.23 4.88 9.00
CA ALA A 365 33.02 4.00 9.86
C ALA A 365 33.59 2.80 9.09
N LEU A 366 32.79 2.18 8.20
CA LEU A 366 33.26 1.10 7.31
C LEU A 366 34.26 1.57 6.26
N TYR A 367 34.20 2.83 5.84
CA TYR A 367 35.17 3.43 4.92
C TYR A 367 36.48 3.79 5.64
N ALA A 368 36.39 4.32 6.86
CA ALA A 368 37.53 4.60 7.73
C ALA A 368 38.29 3.31 8.08
N ASP A 369 37.58 2.28 8.56
CA ASP A 369 38.12 0.96 8.94
C ASP A 369 38.91 0.31 7.78
N GLY A 370 38.40 0.39 6.54
CA GLY A 370 39.11 -0.11 5.37
C GLY A 370 40.38 0.67 4.99
N LEU A 371 40.55 1.89 5.50
CA LEU A 371 41.78 2.69 5.40
C LEU A 371 42.61 2.66 6.70
N SER A 372 42.26 1.79 7.65
CA SER A 372 42.79 1.71 9.02
C SER A 372 42.63 2.99 9.86
N LEU A 373 41.71 3.89 9.46
CA LEU A 373 41.35 5.12 10.16
C LEU A 373 40.25 4.88 11.21
N SER A 374 40.26 5.69 12.28
CA SER A 374 39.14 5.74 13.22
C SER A 374 37.96 6.51 12.59
N PRO A 375 36.70 6.17 12.91
CA PRO A 375 35.54 6.94 12.43
C PRO A 375 35.58 8.42 12.86
N ASP A 376 36.17 8.70 14.03
CA ASP A 376 36.35 10.05 14.58
C ASP A 376 37.47 10.85 13.89
N ASP A 377 38.28 10.23 13.02
CA ASP A 377 39.32 10.92 12.24
C ASP A 377 38.72 11.67 11.02
N LEU A 378 37.47 11.35 10.62
CA LEU A 378 36.81 11.89 9.43
C LEU A 378 35.78 12.97 9.78
N GLU A 379 36.09 14.24 9.51
CA GLU A 379 35.13 15.35 9.64
C GLU A 379 34.11 15.34 8.47
N VAL A 380 33.01 14.59 8.64
CA VAL A 380 31.93 14.50 7.65
C VAL A 380 30.79 15.49 7.96
N PRO A 381 30.49 16.46 7.08
CA PRO A 381 29.37 17.38 7.27
C PRO A 381 28.01 16.65 7.37
N ALA A 382 27.12 17.12 8.25
CA ALA A 382 25.84 16.47 8.54
C ALA A 382 24.94 16.21 7.31
N VAL A 383 25.01 17.08 6.28
CA VAL A 383 24.28 16.90 5.01
C VAL A 383 24.71 15.60 4.30
N TRP A 384 26.00 15.28 4.33
CA TRP A 384 26.54 14.07 3.74
C TRP A 384 26.23 12.81 4.56
N GLN A 385 26.18 12.93 5.90
CA GLN A 385 25.68 11.85 6.76
C GLN A 385 24.22 11.50 6.43
N VAL A 386 23.37 12.50 6.16
CA VAL A 386 21.99 12.30 5.70
C VAL A 386 21.94 11.62 4.32
N LEU A 387 22.82 11.99 3.38
CA LEU A 387 22.90 11.35 2.06
C LEU A 387 23.41 9.89 2.14
N ALA A 388 24.38 9.61 3.01
CA ALA A 388 24.85 8.25 3.29
C ALA A 388 23.75 7.39 3.94
N ALA A 389 23.01 7.95 4.91
CA ALA A 389 21.85 7.30 5.52
C ALA A 389 20.72 7.05 4.50
N ALA A 390 20.47 7.99 3.58
CA ALA A 390 19.52 7.82 2.49
C ALA A 390 19.97 6.71 1.53
N LYS A 391 21.26 6.62 1.17
CA LYS A 391 21.82 5.49 0.41
C LYS A 391 21.64 4.17 1.17
N LEU A 392 21.96 4.12 2.46
CA LEU A 392 21.76 2.91 3.26
C LEU A 392 20.27 2.52 3.29
N LEU A 393 19.34 3.48 3.40
CA LEU A 393 17.90 3.22 3.31
C LEU A 393 17.51 2.64 1.94
N THR A 394 18.11 3.09 0.83
CA THR A 394 17.88 2.45 -0.48
C THR A 394 18.45 1.04 -0.56
N LEU A 395 19.61 0.76 0.07
CA LEU A 395 20.17 -0.59 0.19
C LEU A 395 19.31 -1.48 1.09
N LEU A 396 18.66 -0.92 2.11
CA LEU A 396 17.70 -1.58 3.01
C LEU A 396 16.31 -1.75 2.40
N SER A 397 15.96 -1.05 1.32
CA SER A 397 14.65 -1.15 0.68
C SER A 397 14.21 -2.58 0.26
N PRO A 398 15.09 -3.54 -0.11
CA PRO A 398 14.71 -4.93 -0.36
C PRO A 398 14.14 -5.64 0.88
N LEU A 399 14.48 -5.22 2.11
CA LEU A 399 13.87 -5.78 3.33
C LEU A 399 12.37 -5.57 3.37
N LEU A 400 11.87 -4.47 2.77
CA LEU A 400 10.45 -4.16 2.68
C LEU A 400 9.68 -5.13 1.78
N VAL A 401 10.36 -5.92 0.94
CA VAL A 401 9.75 -7.01 0.15
C VAL A 401 9.14 -8.07 1.06
N VAL A 402 9.75 -8.36 2.22
CA VAL A 402 9.24 -9.36 3.17
C VAL A 402 7.86 -8.98 3.75
N PRO A 403 7.68 -7.84 4.44
CA PRO A 403 6.37 -7.43 4.94
C PRO A 403 5.39 -7.10 3.81
N ALA A 404 5.85 -6.60 2.65
CA ALA A 404 4.97 -6.38 1.50
C ALA A 404 4.41 -7.69 0.94
N TRP A 405 5.25 -8.71 0.75
CA TRP A 405 4.85 -10.06 0.35
C TRP A 405 3.86 -10.65 1.36
N TRP A 406 4.13 -10.51 2.66
CA TRP A 406 3.23 -10.93 3.72
C TRP A 406 1.86 -10.22 3.65
N GLY A 407 1.84 -8.90 3.39
CA GLY A 407 0.62 -8.12 3.17
C GLY A 407 -0.21 -8.62 1.99
N ILE A 408 0.44 -8.90 0.86
CA ILE A 408 -0.19 -9.50 -0.34
C ILE A 408 -0.71 -10.90 -0.02
N ALA A 409 0.08 -11.73 0.65
CA ALA A 409 -0.26 -13.11 0.97
C ALA A 409 -1.49 -13.18 1.90
N ARG A 410 -1.52 -12.34 2.94
CA ARG A 410 -2.63 -12.20 3.88
C ARG A 410 -3.89 -11.65 3.20
N HIS A 411 -3.74 -10.63 2.34
CA HIS A 411 -4.84 -10.09 1.52
C HIS A 411 -5.45 -11.15 0.59
N ARG A 412 -4.64 -12.07 0.06
CA ARG A 412 -5.07 -13.18 -0.82
C ARG A 412 -5.48 -14.46 -0.08
N HIS A 413 -5.57 -14.41 1.25
CA HIS A 413 -5.96 -15.56 2.09
C HIS A 413 -5.09 -16.82 1.91
N HIS A 414 -3.78 -16.66 1.65
CA HIS A 414 -2.86 -17.80 1.61
C HIS A 414 -2.75 -18.46 3.00
N SER A 415 -2.69 -19.79 3.03
CA SER A 415 -2.63 -20.58 4.27
C SER A 415 -1.43 -20.21 5.15
N TYR A 416 -0.24 -20.08 4.55
CA TYR A 416 0.97 -19.67 5.26
C TYR A 416 0.89 -18.24 5.84
N ALA A 417 -0.11 -17.44 5.45
CA ALA A 417 -0.34 -16.08 5.95
C ALA A 417 -1.48 -15.99 6.99
N ALA A 418 -1.93 -17.12 7.54
CA ALA A 418 -3.04 -17.18 8.49
C ALA A 418 -2.56 -17.07 9.96
N PRO A 419 -2.94 -16.02 10.72
CA PRO A 419 -2.36 -15.75 12.04
C PRO A 419 -0.84 -15.54 11.96
N GLY A 420 -0.02 -16.04 12.88
CA GLY A 420 -0.35 -16.76 14.11
C GLY A 420 -0.39 -18.30 14.02
N GLU A 421 0.06 -18.92 12.94
CA GLU A 421 0.64 -20.28 12.98
C GLU A 421 2.14 -20.12 13.30
N ARG A 422 2.65 -20.79 14.34
CA ARG A 422 4.02 -20.53 14.87
C ARG A 422 5.11 -20.76 13.82
N LEU A 423 4.96 -21.80 12.99
CA LEU A 423 5.91 -22.13 11.92
C LEU A 423 6.05 -20.99 10.89
N ASN A 424 4.95 -20.34 10.53
CA ASN A 424 4.98 -19.24 9.56
C ASN A 424 5.65 -17.99 10.13
N VAL A 425 5.49 -17.72 11.44
CA VAL A 425 6.20 -16.62 12.11
C VAL A 425 7.72 -16.89 12.07
N ALA A 426 8.14 -18.10 12.42
CA ALA A 426 9.54 -18.51 12.36
C ALA A 426 10.12 -18.44 10.93
N LEU A 427 9.36 -18.88 9.91
CA LEU A 427 9.79 -18.83 8.51
C LEU A 427 9.94 -17.39 8.00
N ASN A 428 9.02 -16.48 8.34
CA ASN A 428 9.16 -15.06 8.00
C ASN A 428 10.35 -14.41 8.72
N ALA A 429 10.55 -14.73 10.00
CA ALA A 429 11.70 -14.23 10.75
C ALA A 429 13.02 -14.71 10.13
N CYS A 430 13.12 -15.99 9.77
CA CYS A 430 14.27 -16.56 9.07
C CYS A 430 14.50 -15.87 7.70
N PHE A 431 13.45 -15.66 6.90
CA PHE A 431 13.57 -14.97 5.60
C PHE A 431 13.94 -13.49 5.75
N PHE A 432 13.44 -12.81 6.79
CA PHE A 432 13.84 -11.44 7.12
C PHE A 432 15.30 -11.35 7.55
N LEU A 433 15.77 -12.26 8.42
CA LEU A 433 17.18 -12.34 8.83
C LEU A 433 18.12 -12.68 7.66
N LEU A 434 17.69 -13.57 6.74
CA LEU A 434 18.43 -13.87 5.52
C LEU A 434 18.56 -12.63 4.62
N MET A 435 17.45 -11.92 4.38
CA MET A 435 17.47 -10.66 3.61
C MET A 435 18.31 -9.58 4.29
N LEU A 436 18.28 -9.51 5.63
CA LEU A 436 19.12 -8.59 6.40
C LEU A 436 20.60 -8.90 6.21
N GLY A 437 20.99 -10.17 6.31
CA GLY A 437 22.36 -10.61 6.01
C GLY A 437 22.81 -10.25 4.59
N VAL A 438 21.97 -10.49 3.57
CA VAL A 438 22.28 -10.12 2.17
C VAL A 438 22.46 -8.61 2.02
N VAL A 439 21.61 -7.78 2.64
CA VAL A 439 21.75 -6.32 2.58
C VAL A 439 22.98 -5.83 3.36
N THR A 440 23.28 -6.40 4.53
CA THR A 440 24.50 -6.08 5.27
C THR A 440 25.75 -6.39 4.44
N LEU A 441 25.79 -7.53 3.76
CA LEU A 441 26.87 -7.86 2.82
C LEU A 441 26.98 -6.86 1.66
N GLN A 442 25.85 -6.39 1.10
CA GLN A 442 25.86 -5.35 0.06
C GLN A 442 26.31 -3.96 0.58
N ALA A 443 26.03 -3.63 1.84
CA ALA A 443 26.51 -2.40 2.46
C ALA A 443 28.03 -2.44 2.67
N LEU A 444 28.55 -3.58 3.16
CA LEU A 444 29.98 -3.84 3.30
C LEU A 444 30.70 -3.78 1.93
N ASP A 445 30.17 -4.47 0.92
CA ASP A 445 30.67 -4.46 -0.46
C ASP A 445 30.73 -3.03 -1.06
N SER A 446 29.73 -2.19 -0.75
CA SER A 446 29.75 -0.79 -1.19
C SER A 446 30.78 0.09 -0.47
N ALA A 447 31.22 -0.27 0.73
CA ALA A 447 32.28 0.46 1.44
C ALA A 447 33.65 -0.03 0.99
N SER A 448 33.89 -1.34 0.97
CA SER A 448 35.13 -1.95 0.49
C SER A 448 35.43 -1.61 -0.98
N THR A 449 34.41 -1.57 -1.85
CA THR A 449 34.58 -1.12 -3.25
C THR A 449 35.00 0.35 -3.35
N ALA A 450 34.60 1.21 -2.40
CA ALA A 450 35.05 2.60 -2.38
C ALA A 450 36.50 2.70 -1.89
N VAL A 451 36.84 2.01 -0.81
CA VAL A 451 38.21 1.89 -0.29
C VAL A 451 39.16 1.38 -1.37
N HIS A 452 38.82 0.30 -2.07
CA HIS A 452 39.63 -0.24 -3.18
C HIS A 452 39.88 0.79 -4.29
N ARG A 453 38.88 1.60 -4.66
CA ARG A 453 39.06 2.65 -5.67
C ARG A 453 39.93 3.79 -5.17
N THR A 454 39.79 4.16 -3.90
CA THR A 454 40.64 5.18 -3.25
C THR A 454 42.09 4.71 -3.20
N THR A 455 42.35 3.47 -2.78
CA THR A 455 43.72 2.91 -2.73
C THR A 455 44.30 2.70 -4.12
N GLU A 456 43.56 2.14 -5.08
CA GLU A 456 44.01 1.96 -6.48
C GLU A 456 44.27 3.29 -7.21
N ALA A 457 43.57 4.38 -6.85
CA ALA A 457 43.88 5.72 -7.33
C ALA A 457 45.13 6.27 -6.64
N ALA A 458 45.24 6.10 -5.31
CA ALA A 458 46.36 6.58 -4.52
C ALA A 458 47.70 5.92 -4.88
N GLU A 459 47.69 4.62 -5.18
CA GLU A 459 48.85 3.87 -5.68
C GLU A 459 49.35 4.42 -7.02
N ARG A 460 48.43 4.72 -7.95
CA ARG A 460 48.75 5.36 -9.25
C ARG A 460 49.18 6.82 -9.11
N GLY A 461 48.84 7.46 -8.00
CA GLY A 461 49.06 8.89 -7.77
C GLY A 461 48.02 9.79 -8.44
N ASP A 462 46.92 9.21 -8.93
CA ASP A 462 45.76 9.91 -9.47
C ASP A 462 44.95 10.55 -8.33
N ASP A 463 44.01 11.45 -8.65
CA ASP A 463 43.07 12.01 -7.68
C ASP A 463 42.07 10.93 -7.21
N PRO A 464 41.99 10.63 -5.91
CA PRO A 464 41.05 9.64 -5.40
C PRO A 464 39.60 10.15 -5.41
N PRO A 465 38.62 9.26 -5.64
CA PRO A 465 37.21 9.65 -5.69
C PRO A 465 36.68 10.06 -4.31
N SER A 466 35.84 11.10 -4.27
CA SER A 466 35.15 11.48 -3.04
C SER A 466 34.11 10.44 -2.60
N TYR A 467 33.95 10.29 -1.28
CA TYR A 467 33.02 9.33 -0.69
C TYR A 467 32.16 10.01 0.38
N PHE A 468 30.93 10.37 0.01
CA PHE A 468 29.94 11.01 0.91
C PHE A 468 30.54 12.18 1.72
N GLY A 469 31.11 13.16 1.00
CA GLY A 469 31.68 14.36 1.63
C GLY A 469 33.06 14.16 2.27
N VAL A 470 33.60 12.94 2.29
CA VAL A 470 35.04 12.73 2.47
C VAL A 470 35.71 13.01 1.13
N GLU A 471 36.49 14.10 1.08
CA GLU A 471 37.22 14.57 -0.10
C GLU A 471 38.73 14.43 0.19
N PRO A 472 39.35 13.31 -0.18
CA PRO A 472 40.77 13.06 0.08
C PRO A 472 41.67 13.86 -0.86
N GLU A 473 42.59 14.65 -0.32
CA GLU A 473 43.44 15.59 -1.09
C GLU A 473 44.94 15.26 -0.98
N TRP A 474 45.66 15.31 -2.10
CA TRP A 474 47.12 15.17 -2.10
C TRP A 474 47.79 16.35 -1.41
N THR A 475 48.59 16.08 -0.38
CA THR A 475 49.17 17.10 0.49
C THR A 475 50.63 16.82 0.80
N CYS A 476 51.50 17.80 0.56
CA CYS A 476 52.87 17.82 1.04
C CYS A 476 52.92 18.27 2.51
N VAL A 477 53.83 17.65 3.27
CA VAL A 477 53.93 17.83 4.72
C VAL A 477 55.32 18.34 5.07
N GLU A 478 55.40 19.60 5.46
CA GLU A 478 56.63 20.25 5.93
C GLU A 478 56.64 20.27 7.47
N PRO A 479 57.59 19.60 8.14
CA PRO A 479 57.65 19.60 9.59
C PRO A 479 58.15 20.95 10.12
N ALA A 480 57.37 21.59 11.01
CA ALA A 480 57.74 22.85 11.66
C ALA A 480 58.67 22.66 12.86
N VAL A 481 58.76 21.42 13.36
CA VAL A 481 59.68 20.98 14.42
C VAL A 481 60.63 19.89 13.90
N PRO A 482 61.79 19.64 14.54
CA PRO A 482 62.66 18.53 14.16
C PRO A 482 61.91 17.19 14.14
N LEU A 483 62.16 16.35 13.13
CA LEU A 483 61.45 15.06 12.93
C LEU A 483 61.43 14.17 14.18
N THR A 484 62.47 14.21 15.02
CA THR A 484 62.58 13.45 16.28
C THR A 484 61.71 13.96 17.43
N ARG A 485 61.07 15.12 17.26
CA ARG A 485 60.13 15.73 18.22
C ARG A 485 58.68 15.79 17.70
N LEU A 486 58.41 15.27 16.51
CA LEU A 486 57.05 15.14 16.02
C LEU A 486 56.26 14.21 16.94
N SER A 487 55.10 14.69 17.38
CA SER A 487 54.15 13.98 18.22
C SER A 487 53.04 13.45 17.32
N GLY A 488 52.88 12.14 17.26
CA GLY A 488 51.93 11.49 16.35
C GLY A 488 51.88 9.97 16.46
N GLU A 489 50.93 9.39 15.74
CA GLU A 489 50.68 7.94 15.65
C GLU A 489 50.91 7.48 14.20
N GLY A 490 51.37 6.24 14.02
CA GLY A 490 51.65 5.66 12.69
C GLY A 490 53.13 5.68 12.28
N PRO A 491 53.44 5.51 10.99
CA PRO A 491 54.81 5.36 10.48
C PRO A 491 55.62 6.66 10.50
N HIS A 492 56.95 6.56 10.34
CA HIS A 492 57.82 7.74 10.34
C HIS A 492 57.59 8.65 9.12
N LEU A 493 57.31 9.94 9.35
CA LEU A 493 57.13 10.94 8.30
C LEU A 493 58.35 11.04 7.37
N SER A 494 58.13 10.79 6.08
CA SER A 494 59.07 11.05 4.98
C SER A 494 58.63 12.29 4.18
N PRO A 495 59.19 13.49 4.41
CA PRO A 495 58.71 14.75 3.80
C PRO A 495 59.09 14.93 2.31
N LYS A 496 59.47 13.85 1.60
CA LYS A 496 59.85 13.89 0.18
C LYS A 496 58.69 13.61 -0.78
N HIS A 497 57.61 13.04 -0.26
CA HIS A 497 56.47 12.56 -1.03
C HIS A 497 55.17 13.10 -0.41
N PRO A 498 54.14 13.36 -1.22
CA PRO A 498 52.83 13.77 -0.73
C PRO A 498 52.12 12.58 -0.07
N TYR A 499 51.33 12.91 0.93
CA TYR A 499 50.42 12.00 1.62
C TYR A 499 49.00 12.31 1.19
N LEU A 500 48.10 11.34 1.35
CA LEU A 500 46.69 11.59 1.14
C LEU A 500 46.08 12.16 2.42
N SER A 501 45.67 13.42 2.40
CA SER A 501 45.06 14.11 3.53
C SER A 501 43.57 13.88 3.58
N PHE A 502 43.05 13.60 4.78
CA PHE A 502 41.62 13.55 5.08
C PHE A 502 41.16 14.78 5.89
N GLY A 503 42.02 15.80 6.01
CA GLY A 503 41.77 17.03 6.75
C GLY A 503 42.49 17.10 8.09
N VAL A 504 42.02 18.00 8.95
CA VAL A 504 42.56 18.24 10.29
C VAL A 504 41.42 18.17 11.29
N THR A 505 41.39 17.12 12.09
CA THR A 505 40.32 16.83 13.05
C THR A 505 40.85 17.01 14.47
N ALA A 506 40.15 17.78 15.30
CA ALA A 506 40.52 18.06 16.69
C ALA A 506 42.00 18.51 16.90
N GLY A 507 42.60 19.21 15.93
CA GLY A 507 43.99 19.65 15.98
C GLY A 507 45.03 18.61 15.50
N THR A 508 44.58 17.48 14.98
CA THR A 508 45.43 16.42 14.41
C THR A 508 45.19 16.33 12.91
N ALA A 509 46.24 16.48 12.10
CA ALA A 509 46.20 16.21 10.67
C ALA A 509 46.17 14.70 10.44
N ILE A 510 45.21 14.26 9.62
CA ILE A 510 44.99 12.86 9.30
C ILE A 510 45.50 12.62 7.89
N LEU A 511 46.61 11.89 7.80
CA LEU A 511 47.31 11.58 6.56
C LEU A 511 47.28 10.06 6.32
N TRP A 512 47.39 9.63 5.08
CA TRP A 512 47.55 8.23 4.70
C TRP A 512 48.72 8.07 3.73
N ASP A 513 49.61 7.12 4.05
CA ASP A 513 50.83 6.85 3.28
C ASP A 513 50.59 5.67 2.32
N ARG A 514 50.66 5.95 1.01
CA ARG A 514 50.51 4.93 -0.04
C ARG A 514 51.59 3.84 -0.04
N THR A 515 52.69 4.01 0.69
CA THR A 515 53.83 3.06 0.69
C THR A 515 53.77 2.06 1.84
N THR A 516 53.23 2.47 2.98
CA THR A 516 52.95 1.58 4.13
C THR A 516 51.50 1.10 4.16
N HIS A 517 50.59 1.79 3.45
CA HIS A 517 49.13 1.64 3.55
C HIS A 517 48.57 1.95 4.94
N GLU A 518 49.36 2.62 5.79
CA GLU A 518 48.99 3.00 7.16
C GLU A 518 48.67 4.50 7.25
N PRO A 519 47.74 4.88 8.15
CA PRO A 519 47.50 6.27 8.48
C PRO A 519 48.63 6.84 9.36
N LEU A 520 48.92 8.12 9.14
CA LEU A 520 49.87 8.91 9.88
C LEU A 520 49.14 10.10 10.50
N LYS A 521 48.99 10.09 11.83
CA LYS A 521 48.30 11.15 12.58
C LYS A 521 49.34 12.08 13.20
N LEU A 522 49.34 13.35 12.83
CA LEU A 522 50.34 14.33 13.28
C LEU A 522 49.67 15.57 13.86
N GLN A 523 50.21 16.13 14.94
CA GLN A 523 49.70 17.40 15.50
C GLN A 523 49.82 18.53 14.47
N SER A 524 48.70 19.18 14.13
CA SER A 524 48.66 20.20 13.07
C SER A 524 49.45 21.48 13.42
N SER A 525 49.70 21.71 14.71
CA SER A 525 50.58 22.77 15.21
C SER A 525 52.08 22.52 14.97
N GLN A 526 52.47 21.28 14.64
CA GLN A 526 53.86 20.85 14.46
C GLN A 526 54.25 20.67 12.99
N ILE A 527 53.32 20.84 12.06
CA ILE A 527 53.51 20.64 10.63
C ILE A 527 52.84 21.77 9.82
N ARG A 528 53.26 21.93 8.58
CA ARG A 528 52.59 22.76 7.58
C ARG A 528 52.15 21.87 6.44
N LEU A 529 50.86 21.94 6.13
CA LEU A 529 50.23 21.24 5.01
C LEU A 529 50.22 22.17 3.78
N THR A 530 50.65 21.66 2.64
CA THR A 530 50.60 22.36 1.35
C THR A 530 49.97 21.45 0.28
N PRO A 531 48.95 21.90 -0.47
CA PRO A 531 48.34 21.08 -1.53
C PRO A 531 49.37 20.66 -2.58
N ALA A 532 49.26 19.43 -3.08
CA ALA A 532 50.09 18.87 -4.14
C ALA A 532 49.21 18.47 -5.33
N GLU A 533 49.67 18.73 -6.55
CA GLU A 533 48.90 18.46 -7.78
C GLU A 533 48.69 16.97 -8.09
N SER A 534 49.46 16.06 -7.48
CA SER A 534 49.31 14.61 -7.64
C SER A 534 50.10 13.85 -6.59
N GLY A 535 49.83 12.55 -6.43
CA GLY A 535 50.63 11.64 -5.61
C GLY A 535 52.05 11.39 -6.16
N THR A 536 52.35 11.78 -7.41
CA THR A 536 53.68 11.61 -8.02
C THR A 536 54.59 12.83 -7.88
N THR A 537 54.02 13.99 -7.57
CA THR A 537 54.74 15.25 -7.39
C THR A 537 55.75 15.12 -6.24
N ARG A 538 56.97 15.64 -6.38
CA ARG A 538 57.94 15.67 -5.27
C ARG A 538 57.69 16.88 -4.39
N CYS A 539 57.56 16.65 -3.09
CA CYS A 539 57.49 17.75 -2.13
C CYS A 539 58.84 18.49 -2.08
N THR A 540 58.78 19.82 -2.09
CA THR A 540 59.97 20.66 -1.92
C THR A 540 60.62 20.40 -0.57
N LYS A 541 61.95 20.34 -0.58
CA LYS A 541 62.73 20.12 0.65
C LYS A 541 62.49 21.30 1.60
N PRO A 542 62.18 21.08 2.90
CA PRO A 542 62.01 22.18 3.83
C PRO A 542 63.29 23.01 3.87
N THR A 543 63.15 24.31 3.60
CA THR A 543 64.24 25.28 3.78
C THR A 543 64.50 25.38 5.29
N THR A 544 65.54 24.70 5.76
CA THR A 544 66.01 24.84 7.14
C THR A 544 66.49 26.29 7.35
N GLY A 545 65.59 27.12 7.86
CA GLY A 545 65.92 28.45 8.37
C GLY A 545 66.87 28.29 9.55
N ALA A 546 68.13 28.64 9.34
CA ALA A 546 69.12 28.73 10.39
C ALA A 546 69.06 30.14 11.01
N SER A 547 68.27 30.28 12.09
CA SER A 547 68.34 31.37 13.07
C SER A 547 67.50 31.02 14.30
#